data_AF-B3EG47-F1
#
_entry.id   AF-B3EG47-F1
#
_cell.length_a   1.000
_cell.length_b   1.000
_cell.length_c   1.000
_cell.angle_alpha   90.00
_cell.angle_beta   90.00
_cell.angle_gamma   90.00
#
_symmetry.space_group_name_H-M   'P 1'
#
loop_
_entity.id
_entity.type
_entity.pdbx_description
1 polymer ?
#
loop_
_entity_poly.entity_id
_entity_poly.type
_entity_poly.pdbx_seq_one_letter_code
_entity_poly.pdbx_strand_id
1 'polypeptide(L)'
;MKNAVEVCPTTALGMIEKGALLVDVREADEVAEASFDVPEVILIPYSEFEERFVEIPVDREVVVACNVGERSLMATYFLMNHGYEKVANMQYGIVRWAEKGFPMKGELKRKSGGCCCGSPSGSSNSSGSCC
;
A
#
# COMPACT_ATOMS: atom_id res chain seq x y z
N MET A 1 -21.34 10.04 7.34
CA MET A 1 -20.14 9.85 6.49
C MET A 1 -19.80 8.37 6.54
N LYS A 2 -19.81 7.66 5.41
CA LYS A 2 -19.34 6.27 5.38
C LYS A 2 -17.81 6.33 5.43
N ASN A 3 -17.20 5.72 6.45
CA ASN A 3 -15.74 5.65 6.55
C ASN A 3 -15.22 4.54 5.65
N ALA A 4 -14.09 4.76 5.00
CA ALA A 4 -13.42 3.72 4.24
C ALA A 4 -13.03 2.57 5.18
N VAL A 5 -13.30 1.33 4.76
CA VAL A 5 -12.85 0.16 5.49
C VAL A 5 -11.36 0.03 5.24
N GLU A 6 -10.55 0.07 6.30
CA GLU A 6 -9.10 -0.04 6.18
C GLU A 6 -8.62 -1.38 6.72
N VAL A 7 -7.87 -2.13 5.91
CA VAL A 7 -7.37 -3.47 6.23
C VAL A 7 -5.86 -3.49 6.20
N CYS A 8 -5.25 -4.31 7.06
CA CYS A 8 -3.81 -4.53 7.01
C CYS A 8 -3.45 -5.51 5.86
N PRO A 9 -2.19 -5.54 5.40
CA PRO A 9 -1.75 -6.43 4.33
C PRO A 9 -2.07 -7.91 4.57
N THR A 10 -1.98 -8.39 5.82
CA THR A 10 -2.34 -9.77 6.19
C THR A 10 -3.83 -10.05 5.96
N THR A 11 -4.71 -9.13 6.36
CA THR A 11 -6.16 -9.26 6.15
C THR A 11 -6.50 -9.17 4.67
N ALA A 12 -5.87 -8.26 3.94
CA ALA A 12 -6.04 -8.14 2.49
C ALA A 12 -5.67 -9.44 1.76
N LEU A 13 -4.56 -10.09 2.13
CA LEU A 13 -4.20 -11.40 1.58
C LEU A 13 -5.30 -12.44 1.82
N GLY A 14 -5.83 -12.52 3.04
CA GLY A 14 -6.92 -13.45 3.36
C GLY A 14 -8.24 -13.14 2.63
N MET A 15 -8.47 -11.89 2.22
CA MET A 15 -9.59 -11.53 1.35
C MET A 15 -9.34 -11.98 -0.10
N ILE A 16 -8.13 -11.76 -0.61
CA ILE A 16 -7.73 -12.18 -1.97
C ILE A 16 -7.81 -13.71 -2.11
N GLU A 17 -7.36 -14.46 -1.11
CA GLU A 17 -7.48 -15.92 -1.07
C GLU A 17 -8.93 -16.42 -1.09
N LYS A 18 -9.88 -15.61 -0.61
CA LYS A 18 -11.32 -15.88 -0.70
C LYS A 18 -11.94 -15.46 -2.03
N GLY A 19 -11.16 -14.84 -2.92
CA GLY A 19 -11.62 -14.34 -4.23
C GLY A 19 -11.94 -12.85 -4.26
N ALA A 20 -11.42 -12.03 -3.34
CA ALA A 20 -11.49 -10.58 -3.49
C ALA A 20 -10.60 -10.10 -4.64
N LEU A 21 -11.01 -9.02 -5.29
CA LEU A 21 -10.26 -8.38 -6.37
C LEU A 21 -9.27 -7.38 -5.79
N LEU A 22 -7.99 -7.50 -6.13
CA LEU A 22 -6.99 -6.49 -5.79
C LEU A 22 -6.91 -5.44 -6.92
N VAL A 23 -7.06 -4.17 -6.57
CA VAL A 23 -6.89 -3.04 -7.51
C VAL A 23 -5.63 -2.29 -7.11
N ASP A 24 -4.62 -2.32 -7.99
CA ASP A 24 -3.38 -1.58 -7.83
C ASP A 24 -3.52 -0.22 -8.52
N VAL A 25 -3.46 0.86 -7.74
CA VAL A 25 -3.58 2.24 -8.23
C VAL A 25 -2.22 2.93 -8.46
N ARG A 26 -1.14 2.16 -8.53
CA ARG A 26 0.19 2.68 -8.88
C ARG A 26 0.33 2.87 -10.39
N GLU A 27 1.33 3.65 -10.78
CA GLU A 27 1.64 3.85 -12.21
C GLU A 27 2.21 2.57 -12.82
N ALA A 28 1.99 2.39 -14.13
CA ALA A 28 2.43 1.18 -14.84
C ALA A 28 3.93 0.92 -14.73
N ASP A 29 4.74 1.98 -14.69
CA ASP A 29 6.19 1.89 -14.50
C ASP A 29 6.56 1.33 -13.11
N GLU A 30 5.83 1.72 -12.05
CA GLU A 30 6.04 1.20 -10.68
C GLU A 30 5.68 -0.28 -10.60
N VAL A 31 4.63 -0.70 -11.31
CA VAL A 31 4.13 -2.08 -11.31
C VAL A 31 5.02 -2.99 -12.15
N ALA A 32 5.62 -2.47 -13.22
CA ALA A 32 6.60 -3.17 -14.02
C ALA A 32 7.87 -3.54 -13.22
N GLU A 33 8.29 -2.70 -12.26
CA GLU A 33 9.40 -3.02 -11.37
C GLU A 33 9.01 -4.03 -10.27
N ALA A 34 7.85 -3.82 -9.65
CA ALA A 34 7.34 -4.70 -8.59
C ALA A 34 5.82 -4.71 -8.58
N SER A 35 5.21 -5.88 -8.64
CA SER A 35 3.76 -6.10 -8.67
C SER A 35 3.33 -7.19 -7.68
N PHE A 36 2.04 -7.19 -7.33
CA PHE A 36 1.47 -8.25 -6.50
C PHE A 36 1.38 -9.56 -7.30
N ASP A 37 1.86 -10.67 -6.75
CA ASP A 37 1.75 -12.00 -7.38
C ASP A 37 0.50 -12.70 -6.84
N VAL A 38 -0.66 -12.22 -7.28
CA VAL A 38 -1.96 -12.73 -6.84
C VAL A 38 -2.83 -13.05 -8.07
N PRO A 39 -3.77 -14.01 -7.95
CA PRO A 39 -4.56 -14.46 -9.10
C PRO A 39 -5.49 -13.39 -9.66
N GLU A 40 -6.09 -12.57 -8.80
CA GLU A 40 -7.11 -11.59 -9.15
C GLU A 40 -6.60 -10.17 -8.85
N VAL A 41 -5.78 -9.62 -9.76
CA VAL A 41 -5.28 -8.24 -9.67
C VAL A 41 -5.54 -7.46 -10.96
N ILE A 42 -6.02 -6.24 -10.81
CA ILE A 42 -6.16 -5.27 -11.91
C ILE A 42 -5.28 -4.06 -11.59
N LEU A 43 -4.48 -3.67 -12.57
CA LEU A 43 -3.72 -2.43 -12.55
C LEU A 43 -4.57 -1.31 -13.18
N ILE A 44 -4.85 -0.27 -12.40
CA ILE A 44 -5.51 0.94 -12.87
C ILE A 44 -4.68 2.13 -12.40
N PRO A 45 -3.82 2.72 -13.26
CA PRO A 45 -3.03 3.89 -12.89
C PRO A 45 -3.90 5.00 -12.30
N TYR A 46 -3.39 5.69 -11.27
CA TYR A 46 -4.18 6.73 -10.59
C TYR A 46 -4.60 7.84 -11.57
N SER A 47 -3.75 8.16 -12.55
CA SER A 47 -4.05 9.13 -13.62
C SER A 47 -5.26 8.77 -14.48
N GLU A 48 -5.55 7.48 -14.65
CA GLU A 48 -6.68 6.98 -15.47
C GLU A 48 -7.84 6.46 -14.60
N PHE A 49 -7.70 6.52 -13.27
CA PHE A 49 -8.63 5.88 -12.34
C PHE A 49 -10.06 6.43 -12.47
N GLU A 50 -10.20 7.74 -12.64
CA GLU A 50 -11.52 8.38 -12.80
C GLU A 50 -12.24 7.97 -14.09
N GLU A 51 -11.53 7.50 -15.11
CA GLU A 51 -12.12 7.03 -16.36
C GLU A 51 -12.34 5.52 -16.36
N ARG A 52 -11.46 4.78 -15.67
CA ARG A 52 -11.41 3.30 -15.69
C ARG A 52 -12.01 2.64 -14.47
N PHE A 53 -12.46 3.39 -13.46
CA PHE A 53 -13.10 2.81 -12.27
C PHE A 53 -14.30 1.91 -12.60
N VAL A 54 -14.94 2.10 -13.75
CA VAL A 54 -16.05 1.27 -14.24
C VAL A 54 -15.66 -0.17 -14.57
N GLU A 55 -14.37 -0.45 -14.75
CA GLU A 55 -13.85 -1.81 -14.92
C GLU A 55 -13.92 -2.62 -13.62
N ILE A 56 -14.05 -1.94 -12.48
CA ILE A 56 -14.10 -2.58 -11.17
C ILE A 56 -15.52 -3.12 -10.96
N PRO A 57 -15.70 -4.43 -10.70
CA PRO A 57 -17.01 -4.99 -10.39
C PRO A 57 -17.51 -4.51 -9.01
N VAL A 58 -18.72 -3.95 -8.98
CA VAL A 58 -19.40 -3.49 -7.76
C VAL A 58 -19.95 -4.63 -6.88
N ASP A 59 -20.12 -5.83 -7.44
CA ASP A 59 -20.82 -6.94 -6.76
C ASP A 59 -19.91 -7.74 -5.81
N ARG A 60 -18.59 -7.69 -6.02
CA ARG A 60 -17.58 -8.48 -5.27
C ARG A 60 -16.80 -7.62 -4.27
N GLU A 61 -16.07 -8.29 -3.37
CA GLU A 61 -15.11 -7.63 -2.49
C GLU A 61 -13.91 -7.11 -3.29
N VAL A 62 -13.59 -5.84 -3.09
CA VAL A 62 -12.49 -5.14 -3.77
C VAL A 62 -11.54 -4.58 -2.72
N VAL A 63 -10.25 -4.87 -2.89
CA VAL A 63 -9.17 -4.32 -2.07
C VAL A 63 -8.36 -3.38 -2.93
N VAL A 64 -8.24 -2.12 -2.54
CA VAL A 64 -7.43 -1.12 -3.25
C VAL A 64 -6.09 -0.99 -2.55
N ALA A 65 -5.00 -1.09 -3.31
CA ALA A 65 -3.64 -0.96 -2.80
C ALA A 65 -2.85 0.06 -3.62
N CYS A 66 -1.93 0.76 -2.95
CA CYS A 66 -0.96 1.62 -3.62
C CYS A 66 0.44 1.40 -3.01
N ASN A 67 1.34 2.39 -3.13
CA ASN A 67 2.68 2.28 -2.58
C ASN A 67 2.69 2.28 -1.03
N VAL A 68 2.02 3.26 -0.40
CA VAL A 68 2.03 3.47 1.08
C VAL A 68 0.65 3.55 1.74
N GLY A 69 -0.45 3.54 0.97
CA GLY A 69 -1.83 3.60 1.47
C GLY A 69 -2.58 4.93 1.23
N GLU A 70 -1.90 6.00 0.80
CA GLU A 70 -2.52 7.33 0.66
C GLU A 70 -3.39 7.44 -0.60
N ARG A 71 -2.82 7.13 -1.78
CA ARG A 71 -3.56 7.10 -3.07
C ARG A 71 -4.73 6.10 -3.03
N SER A 72 -4.54 4.94 -2.41
CA SER A 72 -5.56 3.90 -2.32
C SER A 72 -6.71 4.32 -1.40
N LEU A 73 -6.44 5.10 -0.35
CA LEU A 73 -7.50 5.65 0.49
C LEU A 73 -8.40 6.62 -0.30
N MET A 74 -7.80 7.52 -1.08
CA MET A 74 -8.56 8.45 -1.94
C MET A 74 -9.38 7.70 -2.99
N ALA A 75 -8.77 6.71 -3.67
CA ALA A 75 -9.46 5.84 -4.62
C ALA A 75 -10.62 5.06 -3.98
N THR A 76 -10.45 4.58 -2.75
CA THR A 76 -11.50 3.90 -1.99
C THR A 76 -12.68 4.84 -1.72
N TYR A 77 -12.42 6.06 -1.27
CA TYR A 77 -13.48 7.06 -1.07
C TYR A 77 -14.20 7.40 -2.38
N PHE A 78 -13.47 7.51 -3.49
CA PHE A 78 -14.04 7.75 -4.80
C PHE A 78 -15.01 6.62 -5.21
N LEU A 79 -14.61 5.36 -5.04
CA LEU A 79 -15.47 4.20 -5.32
C LEU A 79 -16.69 4.17 -4.40
N MET A 80 -16.51 4.42 -3.11
CA MET A 80 -17.64 4.48 -2.17
C MET A 80 -18.68 5.53 -2.57
N ASN A 81 -18.23 6.69 -3.09
CA ASN A 81 -19.12 7.74 -3.58
C ASN A 81 -19.88 7.33 -4.85
N HIS A 82 -19.32 6.41 -5.64
CA HIS A 82 -19.94 5.83 -6.83
C HIS A 82 -20.81 4.60 -6.55
N GLY A 83 -21.03 4.26 -5.28
CA GLY A 83 -21.95 3.17 -4.88
C GLY A 83 -21.27 1.82 -4.65
N TYR A 84 -19.95 1.75 -4.61
CA TYR A 84 -19.25 0.52 -4.22
C TYR A 84 -19.36 0.32 -2.70
N GLU A 85 -20.04 -0.75 -2.29
CA GLU A 85 -20.27 -1.03 -0.86
C GLU A 85 -19.22 -1.95 -0.25
N LYS A 86 -18.57 -2.80 -1.06
CA LYS A 86 -17.61 -3.83 -0.64
C LYS A 86 -16.17 -3.46 -1.01
N VAL A 87 -15.76 -2.23 -0.73
CA VAL A 87 -14.40 -1.73 -0.99
C VAL A 87 -13.61 -1.56 0.30
N ALA A 88 -12.36 -2.02 0.30
CA ALA A 88 -11.42 -1.91 1.40
C ALA A 88 -10.09 -1.30 0.94
N ASN A 89 -9.55 -0.37 1.73
CA ASN A 89 -8.22 0.19 1.54
C ASN A 89 -7.16 -0.69 2.22
N MET A 90 -6.13 -1.10 1.48
CA MET A 90 -4.96 -1.77 2.06
C MET A 90 -4.00 -0.73 2.67
N GLN A 91 -3.94 -0.70 4.00
CA GLN A 91 -3.01 0.17 4.72
C GLN A 91 -1.55 -0.23 4.45
N TYR A 92 -0.67 0.77 4.41
CA TYR A 92 0.78 0.62 4.19
C TYR A 92 1.20 0.08 2.83
N GLY A 93 0.24 -0.18 1.93
CA GLY A 93 0.47 -0.53 0.53
C GLY A 93 1.42 -1.72 0.29
N ILE A 94 2.00 -1.74 -0.91
CA ILE A 94 2.94 -2.80 -1.33
C ILE A 94 4.24 -2.82 -0.51
N VAL A 95 4.64 -1.69 0.10
CA VAL A 95 5.85 -1.63 0.94
C VAL A 95 5.75 -2.63 2.09
N ARG A 96 4.66 -2.58 2.86
CA ARG A 96 4.47 -3.50 3.99
C ARG A 96 4.13 -4.91 3.54
N TRP A 97 3.52 -5.06 2.35
CA TRP A 97 3.31 -6.37 1.73
C TRP A 97 4.64 -7.08 1.48
N ALA A 98 5.61 -6.37 0.91
CA ALA A 98 6.95 -6.89 0.65
C ALA A 98 7.76 -7.11 1.92
N GLU A 99 7.67 -6.22 2.91
CA GLU A 99 8.29 -6.42 4.24
C GLU A 99 7.79 -7.70 4.93
N LYS A 100 6.52 -8.06 4.69
CA LYS A 100 5.92 -9.30 5.21
C LYS A 100 6.35 -10.55 4.44
N GLY A 101 7.02 -10.41 3.29
CA GLY A 101 7.40 -11.53 2.43
C GLY A 101 6.20 -12.20 1.75
N PHE A 102 5.14 -11.44 1.50
CA PHE A 102 3.98 -11.92 0.75
C PHE A 102 4.29 -12.07 -0.75
N PRO A 103 3.51 -12.87 -1.50
CA PRO A 103 3.78 -13.14 -2.91
C PRO A 103 3.76 -11.85 -3.74
N MET A 104 4.88 -11.57 -4.41
CA MET A 104 5.09 -10.42 -5.27
C MET A 104 6.00 -10.81 -6.44
N LYS A 105 5.78 -10.19 -7.61
CA LYS A 105 6.68 -10.30 -8.75
C LYS A 105 7.60 -9.09 -8.77
N GLY A 106 8.89 -9.31 -8.99
CA GLY A 106 9.90 -8.25 -9.01
C GLY A 106 10.40 -7.88 -7.62
N GLU A 107 11.25 -6.87 -7.54
CA GLU A 107 11.91 -6.46 -6.30
C GLU A 107 11.66 -4.97 -6.07
N LEU A 108 10.99 -4.63 -4.98
CA LEU A 108 10.82 -3.23 -4.59
C LEU A 108 12.21 -2.69 -4.28
N LYS A 109 12.67 -1.75 -5.10
CA LYS A 109 13.88 -0.97 -4.79
C LYS A 109 13.62 -0.24 -3.48
N ARG A 110 14.11 -0.81 -2.38
CA ARG A 110 14.19 -0.11 -1.10
C ARG A 110 14.97 1.16 -1.35
N LYS A 111 14.29 2.30 -1.45
CA LYS A 111 14.94 3.55 -1.07
C LYS A 111 15.22 3.39 0.42
N SER A 112 16.43 2.94 0.72
CA SER A 112 17.05 3.06 2.04
C SER A 112 17.10 4.54 2.39
N GLY A 113 15.97 5.07 2.86
CA GLY A 113 15.88 6.33 3.56
C GLY A 113 16.50 6.14 4.94
N GLY A 114 17.81 6.28 5.00
CA GLY A 114 18.60 6.62 6.18
C GLY A 114 18.22 5.92 7.49
N CYS A 115 18.61 4.65 7.64
CA CYS A 115 19.02 4.20 8.97
C CYS A 115 20.47 4.69 9.17
N CYS A 116 20.63 5.93 9.63
CA CYS A 116 21.90 6.38 10.17
C CYS A 116 22.06 5.81 11.59
N CYS A 117 22.23 4.49 11.69
CA CYS A 117 22.98 3.93 12.79
C CYS A 117 24.46 4.13 12.46
N GLY A 118 25.04 5.24 12.92
CA GLY A 118 26.47 5.50 12.78
C GLY A 118 26.90 6.93 13.07
N SER A 119 26.91 7.34 14.34
CA SER A 119 28.11 7.90 15.02
C SER A 119 27.75 8.47 16.41
N PRO A 120 28.43 8.04 17.48
CA PRO A 120 28.52 8.81 18.72
C PRO A 120 29.68 9.82 18.57
N SER A 121 29.36 11.11 18.50
CA SER A 121 30.37 12.18 18.53
C SER A 121 29.67 13.52 18.82
N GLY A 122 29.94 14.25 19.89
CA GLY A 122 30.89 14.04 20.96
C GLY A 122 30.83 15.15 22.01
N SER A 123 31.65 14.96 23.05
CA SER A 123 32.28 16.02 23.85
C SER A 123 31.38 16.87 24.77
N SER A 124 30.92 16.28 25.87
CA SER A 124 30.97 16.99 27.15
C SER A 124 32.34 16.71 27.78
N ASN A 125 33.23 17.70 27.68
CA ASN A 125 34.52 17.62 28.35
C ASN A 125 34.31 17.50 29.85
N SER A 126 34.97 16.51 30.44
CA SER A 126 35.23 16.40 31.86
C SER A 126 35.87 17.69 32.38
N SER A 127 35.25 18.29 33.39
CA SER A 127 35.97 18.91 34.48
C SER A 127 35.39 18.30 35.75
N GLY A 128 36.14 17.34 36.29
CA GLY A 128 35.85 16.78 37.59
C GLY A 128 36.12 17.78 38.71
N SER A 129 35.81 17.28 39.90
CA SER A 129 36.05 17.84 41.22
C SER A 129 34.94 18.73 41.78
N CYS A 130 34.10 18.05 42.55
CA CYS A 130 33.75 18.47 43.89
C CYS A 130 35.01 18.86 44.71
N CYS A 131 34.80 19.76 45.69
CA CYS A 131 35.76 20.46 46.56
C CYS A 131 36.27 21.80 46.02
#